data_AF-A0A353NM56-F1
#
_entry.id   AF-A0A353NM56-F1
#
_cell.length_a   1.000
_cell.length_b   1.000
_cell.length_c   1.000
_cell.angle_alpha   90.00
_cell.angle_beta   90.00
_cell.angle_gamma   90.00
#
_symmetry.space_group_name_H-M   'P 1'
#
loop_
_entity.id
_entity.type
_entity.pdbx_description
1 polymer ?
#
loop_
_entity_poly.entity_id
_entity_poly.type
_entity_poly.pdbx_seq_one_letter_code
_entity_poly.pdbx_strand_id
1 'polypeptide(L)'
;MRSICLSIGSGCHGSPANRFPFSIFFGILRKDEFRVDHAHPLPPIRYLRITDLEAVVKHPLRRQPYLLEKMKTVVIIENEAVELEAMVSLFEQWQKEINILTASEEKAAINIMSQHDVDLVVCDLAMPKNENLQGFTLLTHTFPYIPCIALSAARGTFPEEAMKRGASHCLEKPVDAAQLLLHAGDLLETSTSGTVRGIPIHSFLQMLETEEKTCTLRIDKMGDTGLLYIQNGVLIGAETKNFAGEEAARLILSWQETVVQIRHFNGQRKRQINKPLISIIMEAFRIRSEKEKEEAAAAKSHQLPLKHLSTQGKRIPLEIGSRVKLEFPHLDSLVESVMVGMLQDHFLIVTNPEPHADLAEKLGVTERVIVKYVHKGRLWMFKAQLLNSVASPSPLFFFEYPGVIHFHELREAKRSSIIIPCTFHLPDKPELYGALSDMSLTGALCQIRHKGETALPRIDIGEKVMLRCLLPGVKEEQIIGGTIRNLQVETGEIGIGIEFEGLQQHLADTIGNYLYGIDDQDN
;
A
#
# COMPACT_ATOMS: atom_id res chain seq x y z
N MET A 1 56.01 -30.29 -16.59
CA MET A 1 57.02 -29.91 -17.60
C MET A 1 56.72 -28.48 -18.06
N ARG A 2 57.76 -27.63 -17.99
CA ARG A 2 57.93 -26.29 -18.58
C ARG A 2 57.19 -25.09 -17.97
N SER A 3 57.99 -24.36 -17.19
CA SER A 3 57.98 -22.93 -16.91
C SER A 3 57.87 -22.06 -18.16
N ILE A 4 57.35 -20.83 -18.00
CA ILE A 4 57.92 -19.60 -18.57
C ILE A 4 57.60 -18.45 -17.59
N CYS A 5 58.66 -17.82 -17.08
CA CYS A 5 58.67 -16.52 -16.43
C CYS A 5 58.56 -15.41 -17.49
N LEU A 6 57.87 -14.33 -17.16
CA LEU A 6 58.26 -13.00 -17.63
C LEU A 6 57.87 -11.95 -16.60
N SER A 7 58.90 -11.44 -15.93
CA SER A 7 58.89 -10.26 -15.08
C SER A 7 59.18 -9.04 -15.95
N ILE A 8 58.39 -7.97 -15.81
CA ILE A 8 58.87 -6.60 -15.98
C ILE A 8 58.18 -5.78 -14.89
N GLY A 9 59.00 -5.12 -14.06
CA GLY A 9 58.56 -4.29 -12.94
C GLY A 9 58.85 -2.81 -13.16
N SER A 10 58.17 -1.98 -12.36
CA SER A 10 58.57 -0.64 -11.88
C SER A 10 57.36 -0.13 -11.08
N GLY A 11 57.39 -0.07 -9.73
CA GLY A 11 57.74 1.13 -8.95
C GLY A 11 56.59 2.17 -9.04
N CYS A 12 55.84 2.54 -8.00
CA CYS A 12 56.22 3.09 -6.70
C CYS A 12 55.00 3.04 -5.73
N HIS A 13 55.15 2.46 -4.54
CA HIS A 13 55.10 3.13 -3.22
C HIS A 13 53.76 3.76 -2.77
N GLY A 14 53.15 3.17 -1.73
CA GLY A 14 52.08 3.78 -0.93
C GLY A 14 51.18 2.80 -0.15
N SER A 15 51.71 2.15 0.88
CA SER A 15 51.04 1.34 1.93
C SER A 15 50.06 2.16 2.83
N PRO A 16 49.35 1.59 3.84
CA PRO A 16 48.72 0.27 4.02
C PRO A 16 47.31 0.28 4.72
N ALA A 17 46.76 -0.93 4.91
CA ALA A 17 45.78 -1.38 5.94
C ALA A 17 44.30 -0.99 5.72
N ASN A 18 43.30 -1.87 5.88
CA ASN A 18 43.17 -3.01 6.78
C ASN A 18 42.23 -4.08 6.18
N ARG A 19 42.60 -5.36 6.32
CA ARG A 19 41.80 -6.55 6.01
C ARG A 19 40.93 -6.91 7.24
N PHE A 20 39.69 -7.35 6.99
CA PHE A 20 38.99 -8.30 7.86
C PHE A 20 38.56 -9.51 7.02
N PRO A 21 38.78 -10.77 7.47
CA PRO A 21 38.48 -11.97 6.69
C PRO A 21 37.13 -12.58 7.08
N PHE A 22 36.35 -13.05 6.10
CA PHE A 22 35.34 -14.09 6.30
C PHE A 22 35.91 -15.42 5.80
N SER A 23 36.10 -16.36 6.71
CA SER A 23 36.42 -17.75 6.42
C SER A 23 35.13 -18.53 6.15
N ILE A 24 35.08 -19.30 5.06
CA ILE A 24 34.12 -20.40 4.90
C ILE A 24 34.94 -21.68 4.67
N PHE A 25 34.71 -22.65 5.56
CA PHE A 25 35.22 -24.02 5.53
C PHE A 25 34.66 -24.79 4.33
N PHE A 26 35.52 -25.53 3.60
CA PHE A 26 35.09 -26.59 2.68
C PHE A 26 35.46 -27.95 3.30
N GLY A 27 34.43 -28.74 3.61
CA GLY A 27 34.54 -30.14 4.00
C GLY A 27 34.65 -31.05 2.77
N ILE A 28 35.55 -32.01 2.88
CA ILE A 28 35.93 -33.03 1.89
C ILE A 28 34.86 -34.12 1.78
N LEU A 29 34.44 -34.50 0.57
CA LEU A 29 33.90 -35.84 0.31
C LEU A 29 34.45 -36.39 -1.03
N ARG A 30 34.96 -37.63 -0.96
CA ARG A 30 35.62 -38.38 -2.03
C ARG A 30 34.60 -38.91 -3.05
N LYS A 31 35.05 -39.00 -4.30
CA LYS A 31 34.46 -39.82 -5.37
C LYS A 31 34.60 -41.30 -5.04
N ASP A 32 33.56 -42.08 -5.28
CA ASP A 32 33.53 -43.19 -6.26
C ASP A 32 32.23 -44.00 -6.07
N GLU A 33 31.37 -44.04 -7.11
CA GLU A 33 30.74 -45.26 -7.65
C GLU A 33 29.77 -44.94 -8.82
N PHE A 34 29.89 -45.76 -9.86
CA PHE A 34 29.16 -45.83 -11.15
C PHE A 34 27.62 -45.94 -11.01
N ARG A 35 26.71 -45.67 -11.98
CA ARG A 35 26.62 -46.04 -13.42
C ARG A 35 25.35 -45.35 -14.08
N VAL A 36 25.46 -44.93 -15.35
CA VAL A 36 24.50 -44.72 -16.52
C VAL A 36 22.98 -44.45 -16.27
N ASP A 37 22.25 -43.55 -16.96
CA ASP A 37 22.02 -43.47 -18.43
C ASP A 37 21.52 -42.08 -18.95
N HIS A 38 21.94 -41.76 -20.18
CA HIS A 38 21.45 -40.82 -21.24
C HIS A 38 20.59 -39.56 -20.94
N ALA A 39 21.09 -38.37 -21.33
CA ALA A 39 20.50 -37.49 -22.38
C ALA A 39 21.16 -36.08 -22.48
N HIS A 40 21.61 -35.73 -23.71
CA HIS A 40 21.94 -34.43 -24.33
C HIS A 40 22.84 -33.35 -23.66
N PRO A 41 23.77 -32.70 -24.41
CA PRO A 41 24.74 -31.75 -23.86
C PRO A 41 24.22 -30.29 -23.87
N LEU A 42 24.33 -29.60 -22.73
CA LEU A 42 24.26 -28.14 -22.64
C LEU A 42 25.58 -27.50 -23.11
N PRO A 43 25.58 -26.30 -23.74
CA PRO A 43 26.81 -25.62 -24.15
C PRO A 43 27.55 -25.01 -22.95
N PRO A 44 28.87 -24.77 -23.05
CA PRO A 44 29.67 -24.31 -21.93
C PRO A 44 29.38 -22.83 -21.62
N ILE A 45 29.15 -22.54 -20.34
CA ILE A 45 29.10 -21.18 -19.80
C ILE A 45 30.50 -20.57 -19.91
N ARG A 46 30.67 -19.59 -20.80
CA ARG A 46 31.85 -18.72 -20.86
C ARG A 46 31.82 -17.77 -19.65
N TYR A 47 32.75 -17.93 -18.73
CA TYR A 47 33.07 -16.88 -17.76
C TYR A 47 33.72 -15.70 -18.49
N LEU A 48 33.04 -14.56 -18.54
CA LEU A 48 33.63 -13.28 -18.96
C LEU A 48 34.60 -12.80 -17.88
N ARG A 49 35.84 -12.55 -18.29
CA ARG A 49 36.91 -11.98 -17.45
C ARG A 49 36.67 -10.49 -17.25
N ILE A 50 36.90 -10.02 -16.02
CA ILE A 50 36.85 -8.60 -15.63
C ILE A 50 38.12 -7.91 -16.17
N THR A 51 38.13 -7.55 -17.45
CA THR A 51 39.09 -6.59 -18.03
C THR A 51 38.53 -5.72 -19.17
N ASP A 52 37.25 -5.86 -19.55
CA ASP A 52 36.67 -5.07 -20.65
C ASP A 52 35.71 -3.95 -20.17
N LEU A 53 36.04 -3.28 -19.05
CA LEU A 53 35.16 -2.29 -18.39
C LEU A 53 35.60 -0.82 -18.54
N GLU A 54 36.44 -0.49 -19.52
CA GLU A 54 36.84 0.90 -19.80
C GLU A 54 36.28 1.51 -21.10
N ALA A 55 35.37 0.83 -21.81
CA ALA A 55 34.85 1.33 -23.09
C ALA A 55 33.35 1.69 -23.14
N VAL A 56 32.64 1.76 -22.01
CA VAL A 56 31.16 1.99 -22.00
C VAL A 56 30.74 3.35 -21.40
N VAL A 57 31.67 4.25 -21.11
CA VAL A 57 31.33 5.64 -20.76
C VAL A 57 31.25 6.47 -22.05
N LYS A 58 30.19 6.28 -22.83
CA LYS A 58 29.66 7.23 -23.85
C LYS A 58 28.45 6.62 -24.57
N HIS A 59 27.35 6.42 -23.85
CA HIS A 59 26.01 6.50 -24.44
C HIS A 59 24.99 6.73 -23.30
N PRO A 60 24.07 7.70 -23.43
CA PRO A 60 23.07 7.97 -22.41
C PRO A 60 22.16 6.76 -22.26
N LEU A 61 21.89 6.42 -21.00
CA LEU A 61 20.96 5.37 -20.57
C LEU A 61 19.66 5.47 -21.37
N ARG A 62 19.34 4.42 -22.13
CA ARG A 62 17.98 4.19 -22.65
C ARG A 62 17.03 4.17 -21.45
N ARG A 63 16.20 5.21 -21.32
CA ARG A 63 15.01 5.21 -20.47
C ARG A 63 14.19 3.95 -20.81
N GLN A 64 13.85 3.17 -19.80
CA GLN A 64 12.82 2.14 -19.92
C GLN A 64 11.50 2.80 -20.37
N PRO A 65 10.79 2.27 -21.37
CA PRO A 65 9.43 2.70 -21.67
C PRO A 65 8.47 2.08 -20.64
N TYR A 66 7.34 2.76 -20.38
CA TYR A 66 6.25 2.41 -19.43
C TYR A 66 6.31 3.05 -18.03
N LEU A 67 6.57 4.36 -17.97
CA LEU A 67 5.62 5.27 -17.34
C LEU A 67 4.93 5.97 -18.51
N LEU A 68 3.64 5.71 -18.76
CA LEU A 68 2.86 6.57 -19.65
C LEU A 68 2.80 7.93 -18.94
N GLU A 69 3.67 8.86 -19.31
CA GLU A 69 3.53 10.25 -18.90
C GLU A 69 2.13 10.68 -19.34
N LYS A 70 1.31 11.06 -18.35
CA LYS A 70 -0.07 11.45 -18.61
C LYS A 70 -0.04 12.69 -19.51
N MET A 71 -0.69 12.59 -20.67
CA MET A 71 -0.84 13.73 -21.58
C MET A 71 -1.42 14.92 -20.83
N LYS A 72 -0.72 16.06 -20.91
CA LYS A 72 -1.08 17.29 -20.21
C LYS A 72 -2.20 17.99 -20.94
N THR A 73 -3.19 18.52 -20.21
CA THR A 73 -4.30 19.26 -20.84
C THR A 73 -4.20 20.75 -20.56
N VAL A 74 -4.13 21.56 -21.62
CA VAL A 74 -4.11 23.02 -21.56
C VAL A 74 -5.43 23.57 -22.11
N VAL A 75 -6.06 24.47 -21.36
CA VAL A 75 -7.24 25.21 -21.84
C VAL A 75 -6.83 26.61 -22.26
N ILE A 76 -7.15 27.00 -23.49
CA ILE A 76 -6.94 28.35 -24.02
C ILE A 76 -8.29 29.07 -24.11
N ILE A 77 -8.38 30.25 -23.49
CA ILE A 77 -9.56 31.12 -23.50
C ILE A 77 -9.24 32.37 -24.31
N GLU A 78 -9.81 32.48 -25.51
CA GLU A 78 -9.57 33.56 -26.46
C GLU A 78 -10.78 33.68 -27.41
N ASN A 79 -11.26 34.90 -27.68
CA ASN A 79 -12.45 35.14 -28.50
C ASN A 79 -12.15 35.53 -29.95
N GLU A 80 -10.95 36.01 -30.23
CA GLU A 80 -10.47 36.33 -31.57
C GLU A 80 -9.92 35.07 -32.22
N ALA A 81 -10.60 34.55 -33.25
CA ALA A 81 -10.25 33.27 -33.89
C ALA A 81 -8.80 33.21 -34.40
N VAL A 82 -8.27 34.34 -34.90
CA VAL A 82 -6.91 34.43 -35.42
C VAL A 82 -5.87 34.30 -34.31
N GLU A 83 -6.11 34.95 -33.16
CA GLU A 83 -5.22 34.87 -31.99
C GLU A 83 -5.28 33.48 -31.35
N LEU A 84 -6.48 32.90 -31.26
CA LEU A 84 -6.69 31.54 -30.78
C LEU A 84 -5.90 30.52 -31.63
N GLU A 85 -6.02 30.57 -32.96
CA GLU A 85 -5.32 29.66 -33.87
C GLU A 85 -3.80 29.79 -33.76
N ALA A 86 -3.29 31.03 -33.60
CA ALA A 86 -1.87 31.28 -33.36
C ALA A 86 -1.38 30.66 -32.04
N MET A 87 -2.15 30.80 -30.95
CA MET A 87 -1.80 30.21 -29.66
C MET A 87 -1.87 28.69 -29.67
N VAL A 88 -2.90 28.10 -30.29
CA VAL A 88 -3.00 26.63 -30.45
C VAL A 88 -1.78 26.12 -31.21
N SER A 89 -1.46 26.73 -32.35
CA SER A 89 -0.29 26.37 -33.16
C SER A 89 1.02 26.46 -32.37
N LEU A 90 1.15 27.47 -31.50
CA LEU A 90 2.32 27.66 -30.65
C LEU A 90 2.50 26.50 -29.66
N PHE A 91 1.44 26.10 -28.96
CA PHE A 91 1.49 24.99 -28.00
C PHE A 91 1.67 23.63 -28.67
N GLU A 92 1.07 23.40 -29.84
CA GLU A 92 1.24 22.17 -30.63
C GLU A 92 2.68 22.00 -31.14
N GLN A 93 3.33 23.11 -31.54
CA GLN A 93 4.73 23.11 -31.97
C GLN A 93 5.69 22.90 -30.81
N TRP A 94 5.33 23.38 -29.62
CA TRP A 94 6.17 23.28 -28.43
C TRP A 94 6.29 21.84 -27.91
N GLN A 95 5.19 21.10 -27.79
CA GLN A 95 5.21 19.74 -27.25
C GLN A 95 4.14 18.83 -27.87
N LYS A 96 4.56 17.70 -28.46
CA LYS A 96 3.68 16.76 -29.18
C LYS A 96 2.68 15.98 -28.30
N GLU A 97 2.84 16.04 -26.97
CA GLU A 97 2.07 15.25 -26.00
C GLU A 97 1.18 16.13 -25.11
N ILE A 98 0.80 17.33 -25.59
CA ILE A 98 -0.18 18.21 -24.95
C ILE A 98 -1.52 18.10 -25.68
N ASN A 99 -2.59 17.91 -24.90
CA ASN A 99 -3.97 18.04 -25.34
C ASN A 99 -4.43 19.49 -25.16
N ILE A 100 -4.92 20.13 -26.22
CA ILE A 100 -5.37 21.52 -26.18
C ILE A 100 -6.89 21.56 -26.29
N LEU A 101 -7.52 22.24 -25.34
CA LEU A 101 -8.95 22.54 -25.34
C LEU A 101 -9.13 24.05 -25.46
N THR A 102 -10.12 24.49 -26.22
CA THR A 102 -10.33 25.91 -26.51
C THR A 102 -11.70 26.38 -26.03
N ALA A 103 -11.78 27.61 -25.53
CA ALA A 103 -13.02 28.26 -25.14
C ALA A 103 -13.04 29.71 -25.62
N SER A 104 -14.20 30.20 -26.05
CA SER A 104 -14.36 31.60 -26.46
C SER A 104 -14.67 32.56 -25.29
N GLU A 105 -14.98 32.02 -24.11
CA GLU A 105 -15.33 32.77 -22.90
C GLU A 105 -15.08 31.92 -21.63
N GLU A 106 -14.95 32.57 -20.47
CA GLU A 106 -14.64 31.92 -19.20
C GLU A 106 -15.75 30.94 -18.76
N LYS A 107 -17.01 31.25 -19.09
CA LYS A 107 -18.15 30.36 -18.78
C LYS A 107 -18.08 29.04 -19.55
N ALA A 108 -17.70 29.10 -20.83
CA ALA A 108 -17.48 27.91 -21.64
C ALA A 108 -16.28 27.12 -21.11
N ALA A 109 -15.20 27.81 -20.72
CA ALA A 109 -14.03 27.18 -20.10
C ALA A 109 -14.38 26.43 -18.80
N ILE A 110 -15.19 27.02 -17.92
CA ILE A 110 -15.64 26.37 -16.67
C ILE A 110 -16.37 25.05 -16.94
N ASN A 111 -17.22 24.99 -17.98
CA ASN A 111 -17.90 23.75 -18.36
C ASN A 111 -16.90 22.69 -18.83
N ILE A 112 -15.92 23.08 -19.64
CA ILE A 112 -14.86 22.18 -20.13
C ILE A 112 -14.02 21.67 -18.95
N MET A 113 -13.55 22.57 -18.10
CA MET A 113 -12.73 22.25 -16.92
C MET A 113 -13.46 21.38 -15.89
N SER A 114 -14.80 21.39 -15.87
CA SER A 114 -15.58 20.49 -15.01
C SER A 114 -15.63 19.04 -15.52
N GLN A 115 -15.35 18.82 -16.80
CA GLN A 115 -15.46 17.52 -17.47
C GLN A 115 -14.09 16.89 -17.78
N HIS A 116 -13.03 17.70 -17.77
CA HIS A 116 -11.68 17.30 -18.12
C HIS A 116 -10.69 17.61 -16.99
N ASP A 117 -9.66 16.79 -16.82
CA ASP A 117 -8.58 17.07 -15.86
C ASP A 117 -7.55 18.01 -16.51
N VAL A 118 -7.72 19.31 -16.25
CA VAL A 118 -6.95 20.39 -16.86
C VAL A 118 -5.74 20.72 -15.98
N ASP A 119 -4.57 20.88 -16.60
CA ASP A 119 -3.30 21.13 -15.93
C ASP A 119 -2.85 22.60 -16.01
N LEU A 120 -3.33 23.36 -17.00
CA LEU A 120 -3.02 24.79 -17.19
C LEU A 120 -4.15 25.51 -17.91
N VAL A 121 -4.42 26.76 -17.52
CA VAL A 121 -5.27 27.69 -18.27
C VAL A 121 -4.43 28.84 -18.81
N VAL A 122 -4.64 29.20 -20.06
CA VAL A 122 -4.18 30.48 -20.63
C VAL A 122 -5.41 31.29 -20.98
N CYS A 123 -5.58 32.45 -20.35
CA CYS A 123 -6.79 33.25 -20.46
C CYS A 123 -6.48 34.65 -20.97
N ASP A 124 -7.08 35.02 -22.10
CA ASP A 124 -7.08 36.41 -22.53
C ASP A 124 -8.05 37.25 -21.70
N LEU A 125 -7.56 38.37 -21.19
CA LEU A 125 -8.29 39.37 -20.42
C LEU A 125 -8.53 40.66 -21.22
N ALA A 126 -8.04 40.78 -22.46
CA ALA A 126 -8.25 41.92 -23.34
C ALA A 126 -9.69 42.03 -23.91
N MET A 127 -10.57 41.13 -23.48
CA MET A 127 -11.97 41.00 -23.90
C MET A 127 -12.81 42.28 -23.69
N PRO A 128 -13.45 42.84 -24.73
CA PRO A 128 -14.13 44.14 -24.67
C PRO A 128 -15.45 44.18 -23.85
N LYS A 129 -15.93 43.06 -23.30
CA LYS A 129 -17.20 42.99 -22.54
C LYS A 129 -17.05 42.81 -21.03
N ASN A 130 -15.84 42.54 -20.52
CA ASN A 130 -15.61 42.15 -19.12
C ASN A 130 -14.68 43.15 -18.38
N GLU A 131 -15.04 44.44 -18.33
CA GLU A 131 -14.28 45.45 -17.57
C GLU A 131 -14.07 45.09 -16.09
N ASN A 132 -14.91 44.21 -15.52
CA ASN A 132 -14.90 43.85 -14.12
C ASN A 132 -14.21 42.51 -13.79
N LEU A 133 -13.69 41.79 -14.78
CA LEU A 133 -13.01 40.48 -14.64
C LEU A 133 -13.81 39.45 -13.82
N GLN A 134 -15.15 39.53 -13.78
CA GLN A 134 -15.97 38.63 -12.97
C GLN A 134 -15.87 37.18 -13.43
N GLY A 135 -15.83 36.94 -14.74
CA GLY A 135 -15.65 35.60 -15.32
C GLY A 135 -14.32 34.99 -14.89
N PHE A 136 -13.23 35.75 -15.02
CA PHE A 136 -11.91 35.35 -14.57
C PHE A 136 -11.87 35.03 -13.06
N THR A 137 -12.40 35.91 -12.22
CA THR A 137 -12.48 35.68 -10.77
C THR A 137 -13.29 34.43 -10.43
N LEU A 138 -14.42 34.20 -11.12
CA LEU A 138 -15.21 32.99 -10.92
C LEU A 138 -14.41 31.73 -11.30
N LEU A 139 -13.68 31.76 -12.41
CA LEU A 139 -12.86 30.66 -12.89
C LEU A 139 -11.75 30.30 -11.88
N THR A 140 -10.95 31.28 -11.44
CA THR A 140 -9.86 31.07 -10.48
C THR A 140 -10.35 30.69 -9.09
N HIS A 141 -11.57 31.08 -8.70
CA HIS A 141 -12.19 30.61 -7.46
C HIS A 141 -12.74 29.19 -7.55
N THR A 142 -13.28 28.81 -8.72
CA THR A 142 -13.88 27.49 -8.97
C THR A 142 -12.80 26.42 -9.11
N PHE A 143 -11.69 26.76 -9.77
CA PHE A 143 -10.55 25.85 -9.99
C PHE A 143 -9.25 26.43 -9.40
N PRO A 144 -9.16 26.60 -8.07
CA PRO A 144 -8.03 27.28 -7.44
C PRO A 144 -6.71 26.50 -7.50
N TYR A 145 -6.81 25.22 -7.88
CA TYR A 145 -5.70 24.28 -7.98
C TYR A 145 -5.11 24.17 -9.39
N ILE A 146 -5.73 24.82 -10.38
CA ILE A 146 -5.26 24.87 -11.77
C ILE A 146 -4.53 26.20 -11.96
N PRO A 147 -3.24 26.19 -12.31
CA PRO A 147 -2.51 27.41 -12.59
C PRO A 147 -3.07 28.12 -13.82
N CYS A 148 -3.03 29.46 -13.80
CA CYS A 148 -3.58 30.28 -14.87
C CYS A 148 -2.59 31.36 -15.31
N ILE A 149 -2.30 31.43 -16.60
CA ILE A 149 -1.57 32.53 -17.23
C ILE A 149 -2.60 33.50 -17.80
N ALA A 150 -2.64 34.72 -17.26
CA ALA A 150 -3.46 35.79 -17.78
C ALA A 150 -2.72 36.54 -18.90
N LEU A 151 -3.41 36.87 -19.99
CA LEU A 151 -2.91 37.76 -21.02
C LEU A 151 -3.64 39.10 -20.89
N SER A 152 -2.94 40.16 -20.51
CA SER A 152 -3.53 41.48 -20.29
C SER A 152 -3.28 42.41 -21.48
N ALA A 153 -4.26 43.24 -21.82
CA ALA A 153 -4.05 44.32 -22.78
C ALA A 153 -3.07 45.38 -22.25
N ALA A 154 -2.33 46.04 -23.15
CA ALA A 154 -1.43 47.16 -22.83
C ALA A 154 -2.14 48.38 -22.19
N ARG A 155 -3.46 48.46 -22.29
CA ARG A 155 -4.32 49.43 -21.59
C ARG A 155 -5.55 48.70 -21.04
N GLY A 156 -5.83 48.86 -19.75
CA GLY A 156 -6.96 48.20 -19.08
C GLY A 156 -6.53 47.47 -17.82
N THR A 157 -6.72 46.15 -17.79
CA THR A 157 -6.36 45.28 -16.66
C THR A 157 -4.85 45.30 -16.41
N PHE A 158 -4.42 45.88 -15.30
CA PHE A 158 -3.01 45.84 -14.90
C PHE A 158 -2.61 44.42 -14.46
N PRO A 159 -1.36 43.99 -14.73
CA PRO A 159 -0.85 42.69 -14.30
C PRO A 159 -1.08 42.39 -12.81
N GLU A 160 -0.96 43.41 -11.95
CA GLU A 160 -1.22 43.29 -10.50
C GLU A 160 -2.65 42.87 -10.18
N GLU A 161 -3.65 43.34 -10.93
CA GLU A 161 -5.06 43.03 -10.69
C GLU A 161 -5.38 41.58 -11.09
N ALA A 162 -4.79 41.10 -12.19
CA ALA A 162 -4.88 39.70 -12.59
C ALA A 162 -4.26 38.78 -11.54
N MET A 163 -3.07 39.13 -11.02
CA MET A 163 -2.39 38.37 -9.96
C MET A 163 -3.21 38.36 -8.66
N LYS A 164 -3.78 39.50 -8.24
CA LYS A 164 -4.68 39.58 -7.06
C LYS A 164 -5.88 38.66 -7.17
N ARG A 165 -6.36 38.41 -8.39
CA ARG A 165 -7.52 37.55 -8.70
C ARG A 165 -7.13 36.09 -8.93
N GLY A 166 -5.88 35.70 -8.73
CA GLY A 166 -5.45 34.31 -8.74
C GLY A 166 -4.78 33.85 -10.04
N ALA A 167 -4.34 34.78 -10.90
CA ALA A 167 -3.40 34.43 -11.96
C ALA A 167 -2.06 33.96 -11.34
N SER A 168 -1.50 32.89 -11.90
CA SER A 168 -0.16 32.40 -11.56
C SER A 168 0.92 33.26 -12.22
N HIS A 169 0.66 33.71 -13.45
CA HIS A 169 1.47 34.69 -14.18
C HIS A 169 0.55 35.61 -15.00
N CYS A 170 1.03 36.81 -15.30
CA CYS A 170 0.36 37.73 -16.21
C CYS A 170 1.34 38.26 -17.25
N LEU A 171 1.00 38.15 -18.53
CA LEU A 171 1.80 38.62 -19.66
C LEU A 171 1.04 39.72 -20.40
N GLU A 172 1.74 40.79 -20.75
CA GLU A 172 1.16 41.89 -21.52
C GLU A 172 1.14 41.54 -23.01
N LYS A 173 0.02 41.82 -23.70
CA LYS A 173 -0.08 41.73 -25.16
C LYS A 173 0.69 42.91 -25.79
N PRO A 174 1.50 42.70 -26.86
CA PRO A 174 1.64 41.46 -27.62
C PRO A 174 2.48 40.41 -26.88
N VAL A 175 1.98 39.16 -26.85
CA VAL A 175 2.59 38.09 -26.06
C VAL A 175 3.91 37.64 -26.69
N ASP A 176 4.98 37.66 -25.90
CA ASP A 176 6.23 36.99 -26.27
C ASP A 176 6.06 35.48 -26.13
N ALA A 177 6.09 34.78 -27.26
CA ALA A 177 5.94 33.33 -27.35
C ALA A 177 6.96 32.58 -26.47
N ALA A 178 8.21 33.07 -26.38
CA ALA A 178 9.23 32.42 -25.57
C ALA A 178 8.92 32.53 -24.07
N GLN A 179 8.43 33.70 -23.63
CA GLN A 179 8.04 33.90 -22.23
C GLN A 179 6.80 33.07 -21.87
N LEU A 180 5.79 33.04 -22.74
CA LEU A 180 4.59 32.24 -22.52
C LEU A 180 4.92 30.75 -22.34
N LEU A 181 5.73 30.19 -23.24
CA LEU A 181 6.12 28.78 -23.18
C LEU A 181 7.01 28.47 -21.97
N LEU A 182 7.90 29.39 -21.58
CA LEU A 182 8.72 29.23 -20.38
C LEU A 182 7.84 29.16 -19.12
N HIS A 183 6.93 30.12 -18.94
CA HIS A 183 6.02 30.12 -17.79
C HIS A 183 5.06 28.92 -17.81
N ALA A 184 4.58 28.52 -18.99
CA ALA A 184 3.76 27.32 -19.14
C ALA A 184 4.53 26.06 -18.73
N GLY A 185 5.79 25.92 -19.16
CA GLY A 185 6.69 24.83 -18.78
C GLY A 185 6.88 24.73 -17.27
N ASP A 186 7.26 25.84 -16.63
CA ASP A 186 7.49 25.88 -15.18
C ASP A 186 6.24 25.48 -14.39
N LEU A 187 5.07 25.99 -14.79
CA LEU A 187 3.79 25.67 -14.14
C LEU A 187 3.36 24.22 -14.37
N LEU A 188 3.56 23.69 -15.59
CA LEU A 188 3.26 22.30 -15.90
C LEU A 188 4.19 21.35 -15.15
N GLU A 189 5.49 21.63 -15.04
CA GLU A 189 6.43 20.81 -14.25
C GLU A 189 6.10 20.85 -12.75
N THR A 190 5.85 22.03 -12.20
CA THR A 190 5.54 22.22 -10.77
C THR A 190 4.21 21.56 -10.37
N SER A 191 3.21 21.55 -11.25
CA SER A 191 1.93 20.86 -11.06
C SER A 191 2.02 19.33 -11.24
N THR A 192 3.17 18.81 -11.71
CA THR A 192 3.43 17.37 -11.87
C THR A 192 4.06 16.72 -10.63
N SER A 193 4.21 17.45 -9.53
CA SER A 193 4.85 16.92 -8.32
C SER A 193 3.98 15.85 -7.65
N GLY A 194 4.18 14.59 -8.06
CA GLY A 194 3.85 13.37 -7.31
C GLY A 194 2.36 13.07 -7.13
N THR A 195 1.86 12.08 -7.87
CA THR A 195 0.73 11.30 -7.36
C THR A 195 1.26 10.36 -6.29
N VAL A 196 0.89 10.60 -5.04
CA VAL A 196 1.31 9.78 -3.91
C VAL A 196 0.18 8.79 -3.60
N ARG A 197 0.50 7.49 -3.68
CA ARG A 197 -0.43 6.40 -3.35
C ARG A 197 0.07 5.66 -2.13
N GLY A 198 -0.83 5.38 -1.18
CA GLY A 198 -0.52 4.54 -0.02
C GLY A 198 0.14 5.25 1.17
N ILE A 199 0.41 6.55 1.08
CA ILE A 199 0.81 7.34 2.26
C ILE A 199 -0.46 7.89 2.93
N PRO A 200 -0.64 7.69 4.25
CA PRO A 200 -1.74 8.31 4.97
C PRO A 200 -1.68 9.85 4.86
N ILE A 201 -2.81 10.49 4.56
CA ILE A 201 -2.89 11.94 4.32
C ILE A 201 -2.28 12.74 5.48
N HIS A 202 -2.49 12.31 6.72
CA HIS A 202 -1.95 12.97 7.90
C HIS A 202 -0.41 12.99 7.94
N SER A 203 0.25 11.91 7.54
CA SER A 203 1.73 11.84 7.46
C SER A 203 2.25 12.79 6.38
N PHE A 204 1.50 12.91 5.28
CA PHE A 204 1.85 13.82 4.19
C PHE A 204 1.71 15.29 4.62
N LEU A 205 0.65 15.64 5.35
CA LEU A 205 0.49 16.98 5.89
C LEU A 205 1.59 17.36 6.90
N GLN A 206 2.03 16.42 7.74
CA GLN A 206 3.15 16.64 8.68
C GLN A 206 4.47 16.91 7.96
N MET A 207 4.71 16.22 6.85
CA MET A 207 5.87 16.47 5.99
C MET A 207 5.80 17.88 5.40
N LEU A 208 4.66 18.30 4.85
CA LEU A 208 4.47 19.64 4.29
C LEU A 208 4.62 20.74 5.35
N GLU A 209 4.18 20.49 6.59
CA GLU A 209 4.37 21.40 7.73
C GLU A 209 5.85 21.61 8.04
N THR A 210 6.65 20.54 8.00
CA THR A 210 8.11 20.60 8.24
C THR A 210 8.86 21.27 7.07
N GLU A 211 8.40 21.07 5.84
CA GLU A 211 9.01 21.64 4.63
C GLU A 211 8.51 23.06 4.32
N GLU A 212 7.62 23.63 5.14
CA GLU A 212 6.97 24.94 4.93
C GLU A 212 6.36 25.11 3.52
N LYS A 213 5.89 24.02 2.91
CA LYS A 213 5.39 24.04 1.53
C LYS A 213 4.03 24.72 1.41
N THR A 214 3.86 25.48 0.32
CA THR A 214 2.57 26.08 -0.07
C THR A 214 2.03 25.33 -1.28
N CYS A 215 0.88 24.68 -1.13
CA CYS A 215 0.25 23.91 -2.21
C CYS A 215 -1.23 23.63 -1.92
N THR A 216 -1.95 23.17 -2.94
CA THR A 216 -3.27 22.57 -2.78
C THR A 216 -3.13 21.06 -2.92
N LEU A 217 -3.71 20.27 -2.01
CA LEU A 217 -3.80 18.82 -2.19
C LEU A 217 -5.19 18.47 -2.68
N ARG A 218 -5.25 17.80 -3.83
CA ARG A 218 -6.45 17.11 -4.28
C ARG A 218 -6.39 15.67 -3.78
N ILE A 219 -7.39 15.30 -3.00
CA ILE A 219 -7.55 13.97 -2.44
C ILE A 219 -8.75 13.33 -3.14
N ASP A 220 -8.51 12.22 -3.84
CA ASP A 220 -9.58 11.46 -4.48
C ASP A 220 -9.80 10.15 -3.69
N LYS A 221 -11.05 9.87 -3.34
CA LYS A 221 -11.59 8.61 -2.81
C LYS A 221 -12.63 8.10 -3.81
N MET A 222 -12.90 6.80 -3.91
CA MET A 222 -13.90 6.25 -4.85
C MET A 222 -15.22 7.06 -4.86
N GLY A 223 -15.43 7.88 -5.91
CA GLY A 223 -16.61 8.73 -6.09
C GLY A 223 -16.62 10.07 -5.35
N ASP A 224 -15.65 10.36 -4.47
CA ASP A 224 -15.55 11.59 -3.69
C ASP A 224 -14.20 12.31 -3.91
N THR A 225 -14.22 13.63 -4.05
CA THR A 225 -13.03 14.46 -4.15
C THR A 225 -13.03 15.53 -3.05
N GLY A 226 -11.87 15.76 -2.47
CA GLY A 226 -11.64 16.78 -1.46
C GLY A 226 -10.38 17.60 -1.78
N LEU A 227 -10.39 18.85 -1.33
CA LEU A 227 -9.28 19.79 -1.48
C LEU A 227 -8.79 20.20 -0.09
N LEU A 228 -7.47 20.21 0.10
CA LEU A 228 -6.81 20.77 1.28
C LEU A 228 -5.92 21.92 0.83
N TYR A 229 -5.98 23.06 1.51
CA TYR A 229 -5.21 24.25 1.18
C TYR A 229 -4.11 24.45 2.22
N ILE A 230 -2.86 24.42 1.78
CA ILE A 230 -1.68 24.58 2.64
C ILE A 230 -0.92 25.83 2.22
N GLN A 231 -0.61 26.67 3.20
CA GLN A 231 0.19 27.88 3.02
C GLN A 231 1.30 27.92 4.06
N ASN A 232 2.55 27.98 3.61
CA ASN A 232 3.76 27.94 4.43
C ASN A 232 3.75 26.77 5.42
N GLY A 233 3.41 25.57 4.92
CA GLY A 233 3.29 24.34 5.73
C GLY A 233 2.03 24.25 6.60
N VAL A 234 1.25 25.33 6.74
CA VAL A 234 0.07 25.35 7.59
C VAL A 234 -1.19 25.00 6.80
N LEU A 235 -1.99 24.06 7.30
CA LEU A 235 -3.32 23.77 6.76
C LEU A 235 -4.27 24.94 7.07
N ILE A 236 -4.62 25.73 6.04
CA ILE A 236 -5.43 26.94 6.20
C ILE A 236 -6.92 26.72 5.87
N GLY A 237 -7.25 25.68 5.10
CA GLY A 237 -8.61 25.42 4.66
C GLY A 237 -8.78 24.05 4.04
N ALA A 238 -10.03 23.62 3.89
CA ALA A 238 -10.39 22.38 3.22
C ALA A 238 -11.79 22.48 2.61
N GLU A 239 -12.03 21.78 1.51
CA GLU A 239 -13.31 21.76 0.79
C GLU A 239 -13.64 20.34 0.33
N THR A 240 -14.90 19.96 0.47
CA THR A 240 -15.50 18.76 -0.14
C THR A 240 -16.78 19.18 -0.84
N LYS A 241 -17.50 18.23 -1.46
CA LYS A 241 -18.79 18.52 -2.09
C LYS A 241 -19.80 19.19 -1.14
N ASN A 242 -19.81 18.82 0.14
CA ASN A 242 -20.86 19.24 1.10
C ASN A 242 -20.34 20.04 2.29
N PHE A 243 -19.04 20.01 2.58
CA PHE A 243 -18.45 20.62 3.77
C PHE A 243 -17.27 21.51 3.39
N ALA A 244 -16.99 22.53 4.22
CA ALA A 244 -15.82 23.40 4.10
C ALA A 244 -15.12 23.61 5.47
N GLY A 245 -13.91 24.13 5.46
CA GLY A 245 -13.12 24.44 6.66
C GLY A 245 -12.75 23.20 7.48
N GLU A 246 -12.80 23.31 8.80
CA GLU A 246 -12.38 22.25 9.72
C GLU A 246 -13.18 20.94 9.54
N GLU A 247 -14.47 21.04 9.22
CA GLU A 247 -15.32 19.86 9.01
C GLU A 247 -14.90 19.08 7.77
N ALA A 248 -14.60 19.78 6.68
CA ALA A 248 -14.07 19.19 5.46
C ALA A 248 -12.71 18.53 5.70
N ALA A 249 -11.79 19.20 6.41
CA ALA A 249 -10.48 18.67 6.71
C ALA A 249 -10.57 17.36 7.51
N ARG A 250 -11.42 17.35 8.54
CA ARG A 250 -11.66 16.19 9.40
C ARG A 250 -12.29 15.03 8.63
N LEU A 251 -13.22 15.32 7.71
CA LEU A 251 -13.82 14.32 6.83
C LEU A 251 -12.77 13.72 5.88
N ILE A 252 -12.00 14.56 5.18
CA ILE A 252 -10.97 14.12 4.24
C ILE A 252 -9.90 13.25 4.95
N LEU A 253 -9.47 13.65 6.15
CA LEU A 253 -8.49 12.90 6.94
C LEU A 253 -9.01 11.55 7.44
N SER A 254 -10.33 11.34 7.48
CA SER A 254 -10.94 10.06 7.81
C SER A 254 -11.00 9.08 6.62
N TRP A 255 -10.69 9.53 5.40
CA TRP A 255 -10.75 8.69 4.21
C TRP A 255 -9.66 7.61 4.18
N GLN A 256 -10.01 6.45 3.61
CA GLN A 256 -9.12 5.32 3.36
C GLN A 256 -8.92 5.13 1.86
N GLU A 257 -7.81 4.50 1.48
CA GLU A 257 -7.46 4.20 0.08
C GLU A 257 -7.53 5.42 -0.86
N THR A 258 -6.97 6.55 -0.42
CA THR A 258 -7.00 7.79 -1.19
C THR A 258 -5.82 7.92 -2.16
N VAL A 259 -6.05 8.69 -3.22
CA VAL A 259 -5.00 9.16 -4.12
C VAL A 259 -4.75 10.62 -3.82
N VAL A 260 -3.50 10.97 -3.49
CA VAL A 260 -3.09 12.35 -3.20
C VAL A 260 -2.39 12.91 -4.42
N GLN A 261 -2.84 14.08 -4.88
CA GLN A 261 -2.21 14.85 -5.94
C GLN A 261 -1.84 16.23 -5.40
N ILE A 262 -0.58 16.62 -5.53
CA ILE A 262 -0.16 17.99 -5.24
C ILE A 262 -0.51 18.86 -6.45
N ARG A 263 -1.17 19.98 -6.19
CA ARG A 263 -1.62 20.93 -7.20
C ARG A 263 -1.23 22.35 -6.79
N HIS A 264 -1.38 23.28 -7.73
CA HIS A 264 -1.02 24.68 -7.54
C HIS A 264 -1.86 25.33 -6.43
N PHE A 265 -1.32 26.38 -5.80
CA PHE A 265 -2.06 27.21 -4.85
C PHE A 265 -2.07 28.64 -5.35
N ASN A 266 -3.23 29.13 -5.74
CA ASN A 266 -3.40 30.45 -6.37
C ASN A 266 -3.60 31.62 -5.37
N GLY A 267 -3.48 31.37 -4.07
CA GLY A 267 -3.60 32.42 -3.03
C GLY A 267 -5.02 32.92 -2.73
N GLN A 268 -6.06 32.39 -3.39
CA GLN A 268 -7.43 32.93 -3.25
C GLN A 268 -8.18 32.43 -2.01
N ARG A 269 -7.67 31.38 -1.34
CA ARG A 269 -8.34 30.80 -0.16
C ARG A 269 -7.91 31.50 1.11
N LYS A 270 -8.91 32.05 1.83
CA LYS A 270 -8.72 32.63 3.16
C LYS A 270 -8.54 31.52 4.20
N ARG A 271 -7.80 31.83 5.26
CA ARG A 271 -7.65 30.93 6.40
C ARG A 271 -8.98 30.74 7.13
N GLN A 272 -9.45 29.50 7.16
CA GLN A 272 -10.66 29.05 7.83
C GLN A 272 -10.34 28.06 8.97
N ILE A 273 -9.16 27.44 8.93
CA ILE A 273 -8.69 26.49 9.92
C ILE A 273 -7.68 27.18 10.83
N ASN A 274 -8.03 27.29 12.12
CA ASN A 274 -7.20 27.94 13.13
C ASN A 274 -6.62 26.96 14.14
N LYS A 275 -7.13 25.72 14.19
CA LYS A 275 -6.62 24.68 15.06
C LYS A 275 -5.27 24.12 14.58
N PRO A 276 -4.41 23.64 15.51
CA PRO A 276 -3.21 22.89 15.16
C PRO A 276 -3.54 21.63 14.36
N LEU A 277 -2.69 21.28 13.39
CA LEU A 277 -2.88 20.12 12.51
C LEU A 277 -3.13 18.83 13.31
N ILE A 278 -2.34 18.61 14.36
CA ILE A 278 -2.45 17.42 15.22
C ILE A 278 -3.84 17.29 15.88
N SER A 279 -4.49 18.41 16.23
CA SER A 279 -5.84 18.40 16.81
C SER A 279 -6.85 17.86 15.82
N ILE A 280 -6.76 18.32 14.56
CA ILE A 280 -7.67 17.93 13.49
C ILE A 280 -7.47 16.46 13.14
N ILE A 281 -6.21 15.99 13.12
CA ILE A 281 -5.86 14.57 12.92
C ILE A 281 -6.49 13.70 14.01
N MET A 282 -6.35 14.09 15.29
CA MET A 282 -6.90 13.32 16.41
C MET A 282 -8.43 13.29 16.39
N GLU A 283 -9.09 14.41 16.08
CA GLU A 283 -10.55 14.45 15.90
C GLU A 283 -11.00 13.57 14.71
N ALA A 284 -10.26 13.55 13.61
CA ALA A 284 -10.54 12.69 12.46
C ALA A 284 -10.40 11.20 12.79
N PHE A 285 -9.36 10.82 13.53
CA PHE A 285 -9.21 9.44 14.02
C PHE A 285 -10.31 9.05 15.00
N ARG A 286 -10.77 9.97 15.86
CA ARG A 286 -11.88 9.69 16.77
C ARG A 286 -13.15 9.39 15.98
N ILE A 287 -13.51 10.22 15.01
CA ILE A 287 -14.67 10.00 14.14
C ILE A 287 -14.51 8.72 13.33
N ARG A 288 -13.29 8.42 12.87
CA ARG A 288 -13.00 7.15 12.20
C ARG A 288 -13.26 5.98 13.15
N SER A 289 -12.80 6.04 14.39
CA SER A 289 -13.03 4.98 15.38
C SER A 289 -14.50 4.86 15.78
N GLU A 290 -15.25 5.97 15.79
CA GLU A 290 -16.69 5.98 16.06
C GLU A 290 -17.46 5.40 14.88
N LYS A 291 -17.13 5.78 13.64
CA LYS A 291 -17.68 5.18 12.41
C LYS A 291 -17.29 3.72 12.25
N GLU A 292 -16.05 3.34 12.55
CA GLU A 292 -15.62 1.94 12.58
C GLU A 292 -16.37 1.16 13.67
N LYS A 293 -16.74 1.79 14.80
CA LYS A 293 -17.57 1.16 15.84
C LYS A 293 -19.05 1.09 15.46
N GLU A 294 -19.59 2.09 14.77
CA GLU A 294 -20.98 2.12 14.26
C GLU A 294 -21.15 1.20 13.05
N GLU A 295 -20.21 1.19 12.11
CA GLU A 295 -20.09 0.25 11.01
C GLU A 295 -19.78 -1.15 11.55
N ALA A 296 -18.95 -1.33 12.59
CA ALA A 296 -18.79 -2.65 13.24
C ALA A 296 -20.02 -3.06 14.04
N ALA A 297 -20.84 -2.12 14.54
CA ALA A 297 -22.11 -2.42 15.21
C ALA A 297 -23.21 -2.78 14.20
N ALA A 298 -23.23 -2.15 13.02
CA ALA A 298 -24.10 -2.46 11.89
C ALA A 298 -23.63 -3.70 11.12
N ALA A 299 -22.32 -3.95 11.07
CA ALA A 299 -21.65 -5.12 10.51
C ALA A 299 -21.29 -6.15 11.60
N LYS A 300 -22.12 -6.27 12.66
CA LYS A 300 -22.13 -7.41 13.60
C LYS A 300 -22.59 -8.72 12.94
N SER A 301 -22.09 -8.97 11.74
CA SER A 301 -21.75 -10.27 11.21
C SER A 301 -20.27 -10.21 10.79
N HIS A 302 -19.39 -10.32 11.80
CA HIS A 302 -17.98 -10.71 11.71
C HIS A 302 -17.04 -9.88 10.81
N GLN A 303 -16.24 -8.98 11.41
CA GLN A 303 -14.77 -8.93 11.24
C GLN A 303 -14.12 -7.88 12.17
N LEU A 304 -13.01 -8.26 12.82
CA LEU A 304 -12.21 -7.46 13.77
C LEU A 304 -11.09 -6.67 13.05
N PRO A 305 -10.56 -5.56 13.62
CA PRO A 305 -9.79 -4.53 12.90
C PRO A 305 -8.37 -4.93 12.44
N LEU A 306 -7.95 -4.43 11.26
CA LEU A 306 -6.68 -4.72 10.56
C LEU A 306 -5.52 -3.81 11.03
N LYS A 307 -4.34 -4.38 11.32
CA LYS A 307 -3.06 -3.64 11.55
C LYS A 307 -2.24 -3.62 10.24
N HIS A 308 -1.33 -2.67 10.03
CA HIS A 308 -0.58 -2.48 8.77
C HIS A 308 0.95 -2.46 8.99
N LEU A 309 1.73 -2.97 8.02
CA LEU A 309 3.19 -2.96 7.99
C LEU A 309 3.70 -2.58 6.58
N SER A 310 4.67 -1.65 6.49
CA SER A 310 5.41 -1.39 5.24
C SER A 310 6.42 -2.50 4.97
N THR A 311 6.57 -2.88 3.70
CA THR A 311 7.48 -3.93 3.24
C THR A 311 8.72 -3.37 2.53
N GLN A 312 8.89 -2.05 2.42
CA GLN A 312 10.06 -1.44 1.78
C GLN A 312 11.35 -2.00 2.41
N GLY A 313 12.17 -2.68 1.60
CA GLY A 313 13.43 -3.26 2.05
C GLY A 313 13.28 -4.41 3.06
N LYS A 314 12.07 -4.91 3.31
CA LYS A 314 11.80 -6.01 4.25
C LYS A 314 11.19 -7.21 3.53
N ARG A 315 11.72 -8.39 3.85
CA ARG A 315 11.13 -9.66 3.43
C ARG A 315 9.78 -9.88 4.12
N ILE A 316 8.78 -10.25 3.33
CA ILE A 316 7.45 -10.64 3.84
C ILE A 316 7.59 -11.91 4.67
N PRO A 317 6.91 -12.02 5.84
CA PRO A 317 6.89 -13.25 6.62
C PRO A 317 5.98 -14.30 5.97
N LEU A 318 6.38 -14.78 4.79
CA LEU A 318 5.71 -15.80 4.00
C LEU A 318 6.77 -16.79 3.50
N GLU A 319 6.68 -18.04 3.95
CA GLU A 319 7.66 -19.08 3.67
C GLU A 319 7.30 -19.88 2.43
N ILE A 320 8.32 -20.41 1.74
CA ILE A 320 8.13 -21.33 0.61
C ILE A 320 7.32 -22.55 1.11
N GLY A 321 6.32 -22.96 0.33
CA GLY A 321 5.38 -24.03 0.69
C GLY A 321 4.17 -23.57 1.53
N SER A 322 4.13 -22.32 1.99
CA SER A 322 2.97 -21.78 2.71
C SER A 322 1.73 -21.77 1.82
N ARG A 323 0.59 -22.19 2.36
CA ARG A 323 -0.70 -22.04 1.68
C ARG A 323 -1.16 -20.59 1.72
N VAL A 324 -1.57 -20.07 0.57
CA VAL A 324 -2.13 -18.74 0.41
C VAL A 324 -3.50 -18.84 -0.24
N LYS A 325 -4.41 -17.95 0.12
CA LYS A 325 -5.73 -17.81 -0.51
C LYS A 325 -5.72 -16.57 -1.37
N LEU A 326 -6.11 -16.72 -2.62
CA LEU A 326 -6.22 -15.66 -3.61
C LEU A 326 -7.70 -15.32 -3.78
N GLU A 327 -8.04 -14.05 -3.57
CA GLU A 327 -9.38 -13.52 -3.78
C GLU A 327 -9.36 -12.57 -4.98
N PHE A 328 -10.05 -12.98 -6.04
CA PHE A 328 -10.16 -12.22 -7.27
C PHE A 328 -11.49 -11.46 -7.28
N PRO A 329 -11.53 -10.18 -7.71
CA PRO A 329 -12.74 -9.38 -7.69
C PRO A 329 -13.94 -9.95 -8.48
N HIS A 330 -13.66 -10.78 -9.50
CA HIS A 330 -14.67 -11.34 -10.41
C HIS A 330 -14.94 -12.84 -10.19
N LEU A 331 -14.33 -13.44 -9.17
CA LEU A 331 -14.65 -14.81 -8.76
C LEU A 331 -15.32 -14.80 -7.39
N ASP A 332 -16.49 -15.43 -7.31
CA ASP A 332 -17.20 -15.66 -6.05
C ASP A 332 -16.52 -16.71 -5.15
N SER A 333 -15.37 -17.25 -5.58
CA SER A 333 -14.63 -18.33 -4.91
C SER A 333 -13.17 -17.96 -4.62
N LEU A 334 -12.72 -18.24 -3.40
CA LEU A 334 -11.31 -18.17 -2.99
C LEU A 334 -10.50 -19.28 -3.65
N VAL A 335 -9.39 -18.92 -4.29
CA VAL A 335 -8.48 -19.86 -4.95
C VAL A 335 -7.33 -20.20 -4.01
N GLU A 336 -7.17 -21.47 -3.64
CA GLU A 336 -6.07 -21.92 -2.78
C GLU A 336 -4.80 -22.17 -3.58
N SER A 337 -3.71 -21.53 -3.19
CA SER A 337 -2.43 -21.59 -3.88
C SER A 337 -1.29 -21.86 -2.90
N VAL A 338 -0.11 -22.21 -3.43
CA VAL A 338 1.09 -22.53 -2.65
C VAL A 338 2.18 -21.54 -3.01
N MET A 339 2.83 -20.98 -1.99
CA MET A 339 3.97 -20.08 -2.16
C MET A 339 5.17 -20.82 -2.74
N VAL A 340 5.68 -20.37 -3.88
CA VAL A 340 6.85 -20.98 -4.55
C VAL A 340 8.12 -20.19 -4.26
N GLY A 341 8.07 -18.85 -4.32
CA GLY A 341 9.25 -18.01 -4.13
C GLY A 341 8.95 -16.52 -4.24
N MET A 342 9.93 -15.69 -3.93
CA MET A 342 9.84 -14.24 -4.07
C MET A 342 11.20 -13.65 -4.45
N LEU A 343 11.17 -12.58 -5.22
CA LEU A 343 12.27 -11.65 -5.37
C LEU A 343 11.86 -10.34 -4.70
N GLN A 344 12.54 -9.98 -3.62
CA GLN A 344 12.21 -8.82 -2.80
C GLN A 344 12.15 -7.54 -3.65
N ASP A 345 11.15 -6.69 -3.39
CA ASP A 345 10.86 -5.43 -4.11
C ASP A 345 10.56 -5.61 -5.62
N HIS A 346 10.42 -6.85 -6.11
CA HIS A 346 10.12 -7.14 -7.51
C HIS A 346 8.83 -7.95 -7.68
N PHE A 347 8.81 -9.22 -7.25
CA PHE A 347 7.65 -10.08 -7.45
C PHE A 347 7.56 -11.25 -6.45
N LEU A 348 6.35 -11.80 -6.34
CA LEU A 348 6.01 -12.99 -5.58
C LEU A 348 5.48 -14.08 -6.54
N ILE A 349 5.87 -15.33 -6.33
CA ILE A 349 5.48 -16.47 -7.16
C ILE A 349 4.65 -17.45 -6.34
N VAL A 350 3.48 -17.80 -6.86
CA VAL A 350 2.58 -18.81 -6.27
C VAL A 350 2.08 -19.76 -7.36
N THR A 351 1.58 -20.93 -6.97
CA THR A 351 1.00 -21.89 -7.93
C THR A 351 -0.34 -21.42 -8.47
N ASN A 352 -0.70 -21.79 -9.70
CA ASN A 352 -2.08 -21.64 -10.18
C ASN A 352 -2.78 -23.03 -10.12
N PRO A 353 -3.72 -23.26 -9.18
CA PRO A 353 -4.39 -24.55 -9.03
C PRO A 353 -5.45 -24.82 -10.12
N GLU A 354 -5.63 -26.08 -10.53
CA GLU A 354 -6.78 -26.49 -11.33
C GLU A 354 -8.08 -26.44 -10.50
N PRO A 355 -9.25 -26.03 -11.06
CA PRO A 355 -9.59 -25.90 -12.48
C PRO A 355 -9.35 -24.50 -13.08
N HIS A 356 -8.55 -23.64 -12.43
CA HIS A 356 -8.35 -22.25 -12.83
C HIS A 356 -7.12 -22.03 -13.73
N ALA A 357 -6.72 -23.03 -14.53
CA ALA A 357 -5.60 -22.87 -15.47
C ALA A 357 -5.81 -21.68 -16.44
N ASP A 358 -7.06 -21.46 -16.88
CA ASP A 358 -7.46 -20.37 -17.78
C ASP A 358 -7.70 -19.02 -17.08
N LEU A 359 -7.49 -18.92 -15.75
CA LEU A 359 -7.75 -17.68 -15.02
C LEU A 359 -6.90 -16.52 -15.56
N ALA A 360 -5.67 -16.81 -16.00
CA ALA A 360 -4.78 -15.81 -16.59
C ALA A 360 -5.25 -15.28 -17.95
N GLU A 361 -6.01 -16.07 -18.71
CA GLU A 361 -6.58 -15.64 -20.00
C GLU A 361 -7.90 -14.88 -19.81
N LYS A 362 -8.65 -15.17 -18.74
CA LYS A 362 -9.90 -14.48 -18.40
C LYS A 362 -9.72 -13.20 -17.60
N LEU A 363 -8.69 -13.12 -16.77
CA LEU A 363 -8.36 -11.95 -15.95
C LEU A 363 -7.32 -11.13 -16.71
N GLY A 364 -7.67 -9.91 -17.11
CA GLY A 364 -6.68 -9.00 -17.69
C GLY A 364 -5.52 -8.77 -16.72
N VAL A 365 -4.30 -8.63 -17.23
CA VAL A 365 -3.01 -8.42 -16.51
C VAL A 365 -2.98 -7.12 -15.65
N THR A 366 -4.13 -6.51 -15.41
CA THR A 366 -4.33 -5.27 -14.67
C THR A 366 -5.08 -5.46 -13.35
N GLU A 367 -5.58 -6.67 -13.07
CA GLU A 367 -6.39 -6.90 -11.87
C GLU A 367 -5.55 -7.05 -10.60
N ARG A 368 -6.07 -6.44 -9.52
CA ARG A 368 -5.50 -6.54 -8.17
C ARG A 368 -6.20 -7.65 -7.41
N VAL A 369 -5.39 -8.59 -6.90
CA VAL A 369 -5.82 -9.77 -6.15
C VAL A 369 -5.50 -9.55 -4.68
N ILE A 370 -6.40 -9.96 -3.80
CA ILE A 370 -6.10 -9.99 -2.37
C ILE A 370 -5.48 -11.36 -2.05
N VAL A 371 -4.23 -11.34 -1.61
CA VAL A 371 -3.52 -12.52 -1.12
C VAL A 371 -3.70 -12.57 0.39
N LYS A 372 -4.22 -13.69 0.92
CA LYS A 372 -4.40 -13.94 2.36
C LYS A 372 -3.60 -15.16 2.77
N TYR A 373 -2.91 -15.10 3.90
CA TYR A 373 -2.17 -16.25 4.44
C TYR A 373 -2.06 -16.16 5.96
N VAL A 374 -1.80 -17.29 6.62
CA VAL A 374 -1.60 -17.31 8.08
C VAL A 374 -0.14 -17.60 8.37
N HIS A 375 0.49 -16.74 9.16
CA HIS A 375 1.86 -16.94 9.62
C HIS A 375 1.99 -16.55 11.09
N LYS A 376 2.50 -17.48 11.91
CA LYS A 376 2.63 -17.34 13.38
C LYS A 376 1.33 -16.87 14.06
N GLY A 377 0.20 -17.47 13.70
CA GLY A 377 -1.12 -17.17 14.31
C GLY A 377 -1.70 -15.81 13.93
N ARG A 378 -1.08 -15.08 12.99
CA ARG A 378 -1.59 -13.84 12.42
C ARG A 378 -2.10 -14.12 11.01
N LEU A 379 -3.29 -13.63 10.70
CA LEU A 379 -3.78 -13.54 9.33
C LEU A 379 -3.11 -12.34 8.68
N TRP A 380 -2.29 -12.59 7.69
CA TRP A 380 -1.68 -11.57 6.86
C TRP A 380 -2.46 -11.47 5.56
N MET A 381 -2.60 -10.26 5.03
CA MET A 381 -3.23 -10.03 3.75
C MET A 381 -2.69 -8.79 3.06
N PHE A 382 -2.62 -8.83 1.74
CA PHE A 382 -2.20 -7.69 0.93
C PHE A 382 -2.86 -7.71 -0.44
N LYS A 383 -3.00 -6.54 -1.05
CA LYS A 383 -3.40 -6.41 -2.45
C LYS A 383 -2.15 -6.43 -3.32
N ALA A 384 -2.11 -7.30 -4.33
CA ALA A 384 -1.03 -7.36 -5.30
C ALA A 384 -1.60 -7.50 -6.72
N GLN A 385 -0.97 -6.82 -7.68
CA GLN A 385 -1.34 -6.96 -9.08
C GLN A 385 -0.75 -8.25 -9.67
N LEU A 386 -1.53 -8.96 -10.49
CA LEU A 386 -1.00 -10.06 -11.28
C LEU A 386 -0.13 -9.50 -12.41
N LEU A 387 1.17 -9.77 -12.37
CA LEU A 387 2.14 -9.33 -13.38
C LEU A 387 2.19 -10.28 -14.58
N ASN A 388 2.12 -11.59 -14.32
CA ASN A 388 2.24 -12.61 -15.35
C ASN A 388 1.69 -13.97 -14.89
N SER A 389 1.40 -14.85 -15.84
CA SER A 389 1.16 -16.27 -15.58
C SER A 389 1.94 -17.13 -16.56
N VAL A 390 2.43 -18.28 -16.08
CA VAL A 390 3.20 -19.24 -16.87
C VAL A 390 2.53 -20.60 -16.74
N ALA A 391 2.22 -21.27 -17.84
CA ALA A 391 1.57 -22.58 -17.84
C ALA A 391 2.57 -23.76 -17.85
N SER A 392 3.79 -23.57 -18.36
CA SER A 392 4.79 -24.63 -18.56
C SER A 392 6.15 -24.22 -17.98
N PRO A 393 6.87 -25.12 -17.27
CA PRO A 393 6.58 -26.55 -17.04
C PRO A 393 5.53 -26.80 -15.94
N SER A 394 5.09 -25.78 -15.21
CA SER A 394 4.03 -25.87 -14.22
C SER A 394 3.27 -24.55 -14.14
N PRO A 395 1.96 -24.59 -13.81
CA PRO A 395 1.12 -23.40 -13.77
C PRO A 395 1.47 -22.50 -12.57
N LEU A 396 1.95 -21.29 -12.85
CA LEU A 396 2.42 -20.30 -11.87
C LEU A 396 1.80 -18.92 -12.10
N PHE A 397 1.62 -18.18 -11.02
CA PHE A 397 1.29 -16.75 -11.01
C PHE A 397 2.45 -15.93 -10.46
N PHE A 398 2.72 -14.81 -11.13
CA PHE A 398 3.67 -13.79 -10.71
C PHE A 398 2.88 -12.56 -10.26
N PHE A 399 2.99 -12.22 -8.99
CA PHE A 399 2.36 -11.06 -8.39
C PHE A 399 3.39 -9.97 -8.12
N GLU A 400 2.95 -8.72 -8.16
CA GLU A 400 3.71 -7.58 -7.67
C GLU A 400 4.09 -7.81 -6.20
N TYR A 401 5.32 -7.43 -5.83
CA TYR A 401 5.70 -7.42 -4.43
C TYR A 401 4.92 -6.33 -3.69
N PRO A 402 4.08 -6.67 -2.68
CA PRO A 402 3.23 -5.68 -2.03
C PRO A 402 4.09 -4.65 -1.31
N GLY A 403 3.76 -3.36 -1.43
CA GLY A 403 4.39 -2.27 -0.66
C GLY A 403 3.88 -2.14 0.78
N VAL A 404 2.69 -2.69 1.06
CA VAL A 404 2.05 -2.70 2.38
C VAL A 404 1.38 -4.05 2.60
N ILE A 405 1.52 -4.59 3.81
CA ILE A 405 0.83 -5.80 4.23
C ILE A 405 0.01 -5.48 5.47
N HIS A 406 -1.22 -5.95 5.45
CA HIS A 406 -2.12 -5.92 6.59
C HIS A 406 -1.96 -7.22 7.36
N PHE A 407 -2.04 -7.16 8.69
CA PHE A 407 -2.13 -8.35 9.50
C PHE A 407 -3.14 -8.17 10.62
N HIS A 408 -3.75 -9.29 11.01
CA HIS A 408 -4.68 -9.38 12.10
C HIS A 408 -4.23 -10.50 13.03
N GLU A 409 -4.15 -10.22 14.31
CA GLU A 409 -3.99 -11.26 15.32
C GLU A 409 -5.33 -11.97 15.43
N LEU A 410 -5.42 -13.21 14.94
CA LEU A 410 -6.66 -13.99 14.91
C LEU A 410 -7.20 -14.34 16.32
N ARG A 411 -6.51 -13.90 17.39
CA ARG A 411 -6.72 -14.33 18.77
C ARG A 411 -6.52 -13.13 19.70
N GLU A 412 -7.48 -12.89 20.59
CA GLU A 412 -7.42 -11.81 21.61
C GLU A 412 -6.30 -12.02 22.64
N ALA A 413 -5.86 -13.26 22.82
CA ALA A 413 -4.75 -13.62 23.70
C ALA A 413 -3.77 -14.52 22.96
N LYS A 414 -2.48 -14.27 23.17
CA LYS A 414 -1.39 -15.13 22.67
C LYS A 414 -1.57 -16.53 23.26
N ARG A 415 -1.51 -17.56 22.42
CA ARG A 415 -1.57 -18.96 22.83
C ARG A 415 -0.19 -19.57 22.70
N SER A 416 0.27 -20.25 23.73
CA SER A 416 1.51 -21.02 23.68
C SER A 416 1.17 -22.49 23.45
N SER A 417 2.00 -23.17 22.67
CA SER A 417 1.92 -24.61 22.51
C SER A 417 2.33 -25.25 23.83
N ILE A 418 1.45 -26.05 24.42
CA ILE A 418 1.68 -26.72 25.70
C ILE A 418 1.19 -28.16 25.59
N ILE A 419 1.62 -29.03 26.50
CA ILE A 419 1.05 -30.38 26.63
C ILE A 419 0.77 -30.61 28.11
N ILE A 420 -0.49 -30.39 28.51
CA ILE A 420 -0.94 -30.63 29.89
C ILE A 420 -2.03 -31.69 29.86
N PRO A 421 -1.79 -32.89 30.44
CA PRO A 421 -2.83 -33.90 30.62
C PRO A 421 -3.99 -33.34 31.44
N CYS A 422 -5.22 -33.62 31.00
CA CYS A 422 -6.41 -33.10 31.63
C CYS A 422 -7.60 -34.04 31.47
N THR A 423 -8.58 -33.91 32.36
CA THR A 423 -9.87 -34.57 32.24
C THR A 423 -10.98 -33.56 32.01
N PHE A 424 -12.00 -33.99 31.28
CA PHE A 424 -13.14 -33.19 30.85
C PHE A 424 -14.39 -33.76 31.47
N HIS A 425 -15.12 -32.91 32.16
CA HIS A 425 -16.41 -33.24 32.71
C HIS A 425 -17.48 -32.40 32.02
N LEU A 426 -18.26 -33.05 31.18
CA LEU A 426 -19.44 -32.49 30.54
C LEU A 426 -20.68 -32.84 31.38
N PRO A 427 -21.69 -31.96 31.47
CA PRO A 427 -22.95 -32.27 32.14
C PRO A 427 -23.55 -33.58 31.62
N ASP A 428 -23.92 -34.49 32.53
CA ASP A 428 -24.60 -35.76 32.24
C ASP A 428 -23.85 -36.72 31.29
N LYS A 429 -22.52 -36.57 31.15
CA LYS A 429 -21.68 -37.38 30.25
C LYS A 429 -20.49 -37.98 31.00
N PRO A 430 -19.93 -39.12 30.53
CA PRO A 430 -18.76 -39.73 31.16
C PRO A 430 -17.54 -38.80 31.07
N GLU A 431 -16.66 -38.91 32.07
CA GLU A 431 -15.39 -38.17 32.08
C GLU A 431 -14.52 -38.61 30.89
N LEU A 432 -13.98 -37.63 30.17
CA LEU A 432 -13.10 -37.87 29.03
C LEU A 432 -11.67 -37.49 29.40
N TYR A 433 -10.71 -38.20 28.82
CA TYR A 433 -9.28 -37.96 29.01
C TYR A 433 -8.67 -37.33 27.76
N GLY A 434 -7.89 -36.28 27.94
CA GLY A 434 -7.24 -35.58 26.84
C GLY A 434 -6.00 -34.83 27.29
N ALA A 435 -5.48 -34.00 26.39
CA ALA A 435 -4.40 -33.09 26.67
C ALA A 435 -4.74 -31.69 26.15
N LEU A 436 -4.37 -30.66 26.91
CA LEU A 436 -4.35 -29.29 26.41
C LEU A 436 -3.11 -29.17 25.52
N SER A 437 -3.35 -28.83 24.25
CA SER A 437 -2.36 -28.72 23.17
C SER A 437 -1.95 -27.26 22.88
N ASP A 438 -2.86 -26.31 23.14
CA ASP A 438 -2.56 -24.89 23.23
C ASP A 438 -3.33 -24.24 24.39
N MET A 439 -2.79 -23.16 24.95
CA MET A 439 -3.45 -22.40 26.03
C MET A 439 -3.14 -20.90 25.94
N SER A 440 -4.14 -20.07 26.21
CA SER A 440 -4.04 -18.63 26.51
C SER A 440 -4.70 -18.33 27.85
N LEU A 441 -4.64 -17.05 28.26
CA LEU A 441 -5.41 -16.54 29.40
C LEU A 441 -6.94 -16.68 29.24
N THR A 442 -7.43 -16.79 28.01
CA THR A 442 -8.87 -16.76 27.68
C THR A 442 -9.44 -18.11 27.24
N GLY A 443 -8.59 -19.11 26.99
CA GLY A 443 -9.06 -20.42 26.54
C GLY A 443 -7.95 -21.39 26.21
N ALA A 444 -8.32 -22.57 25.73
CA ALA A 444 -7.39 -23.63 25.35
C ALA A 444 -7.93 -24.51 24.23
N LEU A 445 -7.03 -25.15 23.48
CA LEU A 445 -7.34 -26.25 22.57
C LEU A 445 -7.02 -27.56 23.24
N CYS A 446 -8.05 -28.37 23.43
CA CYS A 446 -7.94 -29.74 23.90
C CYS A 446 -7.85 -30.71 22.71
N GLN A 447 -7.00 -31.72 22.86
CA GLN A 447 -7.01 -32.92 22.04
C GLN A 447 -7.44 -34.14 22.86
N ILE A 448 -8.49 -34.82 22.40
CA ILE A 448 -8.94 -36.12 22.92
C ILE A 448 -8.54 -37.18 21.91
N ARG A 449 -7.66 -38.08 22.32
CA ARG A 449 -7.28 -39.23 21.50
C ARG A 449 -8.16 -40.42 21.82
N HIS A 450 -8.72 -40.99 20.78
CA HIS A 450 -9.60 -42.14 20.91
C HIS A 450 -8.82 -43.44 20.71
N LYS A 451 -8.95 -44.38 21.65
CA LYS A 451 -8.43 -45.74 21.53
C LYS A 451 -9.58 -46.73 21.71
N GLY A 452 -10.19 -47.21 20.63
CA GLY A 452 -11.13 -48.35 20.67
C GLY A 452 -12.44 -48.13 19.92
N GLU A 453 -13.46 -48.97 20.14
CA GLU A 453 -14.80 -48.91 19.52
C GLU A 453 -15.84 -48.13 20.35
N THR A 454 -15.44 -47.50 21.46
CA THR A 454 -16.36 -46.79 22.37
C THR A 454 -16.84 -45.49 21.73
N ALA A 455 -18.12 -45.39 21.37
CA ALA A 455 -18.65 -44.16 20.79
C ALA A 455 -18.39 -42.96 21.72
N LEU A 456 -17.71 -41.93 21.20
CA LEU A 456 -17.52 -40.67 21.92
C LEU A 456 -18.89 -40.05 22.19
N PRO A 457 -19.13 -39.51 23.40
CA PRO A 457 -20.39 -38.83 23.67
C PRO A 457 -20.53 -37.67 22.68
N ARG A 458 -21.75 -37.40 22.22
CA ARG A 458 -22.01 -36.26 21.34
C ARG A 458 -21.60 -34.98 22.07
N ILE A 459 -20.76 -34.15 21.47
CA ILE A 459 -20.31 -32.88 22.03
C ILE A 459 -20.84 -31.78 21.11
N ASP A 460 -21.66 -30.87 21.65
CA ASP A 460 -22.23 -29.77 20.88
C ASP A 460 -21.53 -28.43 21.21
N ILE A 461 -21.43 -27.55 20.23
CA ILE A 461 -20.88 -26.19 20.42
C ILE A 461 -21.82 -25.40 21.33
N GLY A 462 -21.26 -24.68 22.30
CA GLY A 462 -22.00 -23.92 23.31
C GLY A 462 -22.27 -24.69 24.60
N GLU A 463 -21.95 -25.98 24.67
CA GLU A 463 -22.01 -26.73 25.92
C GLU A 463 -20.96 -26.26 26.93
N LYS A 464 -21.33 -26.28 28.21
CA LYS A 464 -20.40 -26.04 29.32
C LYS A 464 -19.56 -27.27 29.60
N VAL A 465 -18.29 -27.06 29.90
CA VAL A 465 -17.34 -28.10 30.24
C VAL A 465 -16.50 -27.67 31.44
N MET A 466 -16.23 -28.62 32.34
CA MET A 466 -15.29 -28.43 33.43
C MET A 466 -14.01 -29.19 33.12
N LEU A 467 -12.89 -28.48 33.13
CA LEU A 467 -11.56 -29.02 32.91
C LEU A 467 -10.89 -29.26 34.25
N ARG A 468 -10.33 -30.44 34.46
CA ARG A 468 -9.48 -30.73 35.61
C ARG A 468 -8.07 -31.02 35.12
N CYS A 469 -7.11 -30.23 35.57
CA CYS A 469 -5.72 -30.36 35.16
C CYS A 469 -4.76 -29.88 36.23
N LEU A 470 -3.55 -30.42 36.25
CA LEU A 470 -2.46 -29.94 37.10
C LEU A 470 -1.60 -28.97 36.28
N LEU A 471 -1.73 -27.67 36.56
CA LEU A 471 -0.94 -26.66 35.87
C LEU A 471 0.50 -26.61 36.41
N PRO A 472 1.51 -26.42 35.55
CA PRO A 472 2.89 -26.24 35.97
C PRO A 472 3.04 -25.10 36.97
N GLY A 473 3.73 -25.36 38.09
CA GLY A 473 3.90 -24.40 39.19
C GLY A 473 2.81 -24.42 40.26
N VAL A 474 1.71 -25.18 40.06
CA VAL A 474 0.66 -25.38 41.06
C VAL A 474 0.79 -26.76 41.70
N LYS A 475 0.62 -26.85 43.02
CA LYS A 475 0.75 -28.12 43.76
C LYS A 475 -0.51 -28.99 43.74
N GLU A 476 -1.66 -28.39 43.47
CA GLU A 476 -2.97 -29.05 43.50
C GLU A 476 -3.67 -28.92 42.15
N GLU A 477 -4.48 -29.91 41.80
CA GLU A 477 -5.26 -29.90 40.57
C GLU A 477 -6.26 -28.74 40.55
N GLN A 478 -6.37 -28.10 39.40
CA GLN A 478 -7.20 -26.94 39.18
C GLN A 478 -8.42 -27.33 38.35
N ILE A 479 -9.57 -26.74 38.72
CA ILE A 479 -10.83 -26.90 38.01
C ILE A 479 -11.13 -25.61 37.25
N ILE A 480 -11.18 -25.69 35.93
CA ILE A 480 -11.41 -24.55 35.04
C ILE A 480 -12.73 -24.78 34.30
N GLY A 481 -13.70 -23.91 34.55
CA GLY A 481 -14.95 -23.90 33.78
C GLY A 481 -14.76 -23.23 32.42
N GLY A 482 -15.46 -23.72 31.40
CA GLY A 482 -15.45 -23.10 30.09
C GLY A 482 -16.64 -23.50 29.23
N THR A 483 -16.76 -22.84 28.08
CA THR A 483 -17.77 -23.12 27.06
C THR A 483 -17.08 -23.56 25.77
N ILE A 484 -17.63 -24.59 25.12
CA ILE A 484 -17.10 -25.12 23.86
C ILE A 484 -17.43 -24.16 22.72
N ARG A 485 -16.41 -23.71 22.00
CA ARG A 485 -16.54 -22.75 20.88
C ARG A 485 -16.21 -23.33 19.52
N ASN A 486 -15.40 -24.38 19.47
CA ASN A 486 -15.00 -25.03 18.23
C ASN A 486 -14.86 -26.53 18.44
N LEU A 487 -15.21 -27.31 17.43
CA LEU A 487 -15.06 -28.76 17.42
C LEU A 487 -14.48 -29.18 16.06
N GLN A 488 -13.36 -29.88 16.08
CA GLN A 488 -12.73 -30.49 14.91
C GLN A 488 -12.65 -31.99 15.14
N VAL A 489 -13.26 -32.76 14.24
CA VAL A 489 -13.26 -34.23 14.31
C VAL A 489 -12.38 -34.74 13.17
N GLU A 490 -11.27 -35.35 13.53
CA GLU A 490 -10.37 -36.04 12.61
C GLU A 490 -10.38 -37.55 12.93
N THR A 491 -9.89 -38.38 12.01
CA THR A 491 -9.85 -39.84 12.21
C THR A 491 -8.97 -40.20 13.41
N GLY A 492 -9.58 -40.53 14.55
CA GLY A 492 -8.91 -40.97 15.78
C GLY A 492 -8.60 -39.86 16.80
N GLU A 493 -8.90 -38.60 16.49
CA GLU A 493 -8.63 -37.46 17.37
C GLU A 493 -9.75 -36.42 17.27
N ILE A 494 -10.15 -35.86 18.42
CA ILE A 494 -11.07 -34.73 18.49
C ILE A 494 -10.36 -33.53 19.08
N GLY A 495 -10.32 -32.44 18.32
CA GLY A 495 -9.90 -31.12 18.76
C GLY A 495 -11.08 -30.31 19.29
N ILE A 496 -11.03 -29.88 20.56
CA ILE A 496 -12.08 -29.09 21.21
C ILE A 496 -11.50 -27.74 21.61
N GLY A 497 -12.01 -26.66 21.03
CA GLY A 497 -11.67 -25.29 21.42
C GLY A 497 -12.59 -24.81 22.54
N ILE A 498 -12.01 -24.45 23.69
CA ILE A 498 -12.73 -24.07 24.91
C ILE A 498 -12.38 -22.63 25.27
N GLU A 499 -13.41 -21.83 25.56
CA GLU A 499 -13.28 -20.48 26.13
C GLU A 499 -13.51 -20.55 27.64
N PHE A 500 -12.63 -19.97 28.45
CA PHE A 500 -12.72 -20.05 29.91
C PHE A 500 -13.79 -19.10 30.47
N GLU A 501 -14.55 -19.57 31.46
CA GLU A 501 -15.54 -18.77 32.19
C GLU A 501 -14.98 -18.34 33.56
N GLY A 502 -14.76 -17.03 33.74
CA GLY A 502 -14.49 -16.45 35.07
C GLY A 502 -13.25 -17.01 35.76
N LEU A 503 -12.12 -17.06 35.04
CA LEU A 503 -10.87 -17.58 35.59
C LEU A 503 -10.45 -16.78 36.84
N GLN A 504 -10.16 -17.48 37.94
CA GLN A 504 -9.72 -16.82 39.18
C GLN A 504 -8.41 -16.07 38.96
N GLN A 505 -8.26 -14.87 39.54
CA GLN A 505 -7.11 -13.99 39.30
C GLN A 505 -5.75 -14.69 39.56
N HIS A 506 -5.63 -15.42 40.68
CA HIS A 506 -4.42 -16.19 40.99
C HIS A 506 -4.07 -17.24 39.93
N LEU A 507 -5.09 -17.89 39.35
CA LEU A 507 -4.91 -18.87 38.30
C LEU A 507 -4.50 -18.20 36.98
N ALA A 508 -5.09 -17.04 36.68
CA ALA A 508 -4.74 -16.23 35.51
C ALA A 508 -3.28 -15.76 35.59
N ASP A 509 -2.84 -15.30 36.76
CA ASP A 509 -1.47 -14.86 37.00
C ASP A 509 -0.49 -16.05 36.87
N THR A 510 -0.87 -17.24 37.36
CA THR A 510 -0.04 -18.46 37.25
C THR A 510 0.09 -18.94 35.80
N ILE A 511 -1.03 -19.00 35.07
CA ILE A 511 -1.03 -19.32 33.64
C ILE A 511 -0.21 -18.27 32.88
N GLY A 512 -0.40 -16.98 33.17
CA GLY A 512 0.37 -15.89 32.59
C GLY A 512 1.87 -16.11 32.76
N ASN A 513 2.34 -16.27 34.01
CA ASN A 513 3.76 -16.47 34.31
C ASN A 513 4.35 -17.70 33.60
N TYR A 514 3.59 -18.81 33.53
CA TYR A 514 4.02 -20.00 32.80
C TYR A 514 4.13 -19.77 31.29
N LEU A 515 3.14 -19.12 30.68
CA LEU A 515 3.14 -18.82 29.25
C LEU A 515 4.27 -17.85 28.86
N TYR A 516 4.53 -16.81 29.67
CA TYR A 516 5.63 -15.87 29.46
C TYR A 516 7.01 -16.52 29.66
N GLY A 517 7.14 -17.44 30.61
CA GLY A 517 8.40 -18.15 30.85
C GLY A 517 8.82 -19.13 29.73
N ILE A 518 7.87 -19.63 28.94
CA ILE A 518 8.16 -20.44 27.75
C ILE A 518 8.71 -19.59 26.60
N ASP A 519 8.22 -18.36 26.45
CA ASP A 519 8.60 -17.47 25.35
C ASP A 519 10.05 -16.95 25.45
N ASP A 520 10.59 -16.78 26.66
CA ASP A 520 11.98 -16.31 26.87
C ASP A 520 13.05 -17.37 26.55
N GLN A 521 12.67 -18.63 26.31
CA GLN A 521 13.61 -19.70 25.94
C GLN A 521 13.79 -19.87 24.42
N ASP A 522 12.91 -19.27 23.60
CA ASP A 522 12.91 -19.38 22.14
C ASP A 522 13.48 -18.13 21.43
N ASN A 523 14.10 -17.21 22.17
CA ASN A 523 14.66 -15.95 21.63
C ASN A 523 16.20 -15.94 21.59
#